data_AF-A0A7C3W712-F1
#
_entry.id   AF-A0A7C3W712-F1
#
_cell.length_a   1.000
_cell.length_b   1.000
_cell.length_c   1.000
_cell.angle_alpha   90.00
_cell.angle_beta   90.00
_cell.angle_gamma   90.00
#
_symmetry.space_group_name_H-M   'P 1'
#
loop_
_entity.id
_entity.type
_entity.pdbx_description
1 polymer ?
#
loop_
_entity_poly.entity_id
_entity_poly.type
_entity_poly.pdbx_seq_one_letter_code
_entity_poly.pdbx_strand_id
1 'polypeptide(L)'
;MARQAGANRLHRSRSARGHAVPDARERSCSRRSKHSMKTRTNLHLSYLILRPCVLWLILAGELCSAGLGAAKPGEVRAFHGRIELPTYPWLPAVPHPYFRGTDGRNIYPYPMLDNLSRTKELRTYRTVVLENEYLRVTFLPELGGKVYEVLDKTTGKPMFYVNHVVKPGLIGQCGAWVSGGIEWNTGPAGHTVSCQQPVDVQVLGPAPDGSRSVAVGETERIYRTKWTVVVTLRPGRSFLEETIRIYNPTETVR
;
A
#
# COMPACT_ATOMS: atom_id res chain seq x y z
N MET A 1 43.72 -31.51 36.84
CA MET A 1 43.90 -32.87 37.39
C MET A 1 42.69 -33.22 38.24
N ALA A 2 42.11 -34.40 38.02
CA ALA A 2 41.12 -35.16 38.82
C ALA A 2 39.77 -34.48 39.15
N ARG A 3 38.62 -34.87 38.58
CA ARG A 3 37.84 -36.13 38.66
C ARG A 3 37.21 -36.43 40.03
N GLN A 4 35.88 -36.45 40.07
CA GLN A 4 35.00 -37.54 40.55
C GLN A 4 33.55 -37.12 40.21
N ALA A 5 32.79 -37.73 39.29
CA ALA A 5 32.34 -39.12 39.15
C ALA A 5 31.35 -39.55 40.23
N GLY A 6 30.10 -39.80 39.84
CA GLY A 6 29.05 -40.41 40.66
C GLY A 6 27.74 -40.55 39.88
N ALA A 7 27.55 -41.70 39.24
CA ALA A 7 26.41 -42.07 38.41
C ALA A 7 25.47 -43.04 39.15
N ASN A 8 24.16 -43.00 38.84
CA ASN A 8 23.27 -44.13 38.54
C ASN A 8 21.80 -43.64 38.54
N ARG A 9 21.03 -43.63 37.44
CA ARG A 9 20.46 -44.73 36.62
C ARG A 9 19.32 -45.47 37.35
N LEU A 10 18.08 -45.35 36.85
CA LEU A 10 17.32 -46.44 36.17
C LEU A 10 15.81 -46.14 36.00
N HIS A 11 15.37 -46.34 34.75
CA HIS A 11 14.10 -46.92 34.27
C HIS A 11 12.72 -46.42 34.78
N ARG A 12 11.88 -46.02 33.82
CA ARG A 12 10.83 -46.92 33.29
C ARG A 12 10.27 -46.44 31.95
N SER A 13 10.27 -47.37 31.00
CA SER A 13 9.63 -47.36 29.69
C SER A 13 8.28 -48.09 29.72
N ARG A 14 7.25 -47.56 29.05
CA ARG A 14 6.10 -48.30 28.47
C ARG A 14 5.63 -47.50 27.24
N SER A 15 5.91 -47.93 26.02
CA SER A 15 5.25 -48.99 25.22
C SER A 15 3.85 -48.59 24.71
N ALA A 16 3.75 -48.63 23.38
CA ALA A 16 2.67 -48.23 22.50
C ALA A 16 1.45 -49.16 22.52
N ARG A 17 0.29 -48.63 22.11
CA ARG A 17 -0.76 -49.38 21.39
C ARG A 17 -1.49 -48.45 20.40
N GLY A 18 -1.48 -48.83 19.13
CA GLY A 18 -2.48 -48.39 18.16
C GLY A 18 -3.74 -49.27 18.27
N HIS A 19 -4.83 -48.81 17.64
CA HIS A 19 -5.91 -49.55 16.98
C HIS A 19 -6.95 -48.49 16.55
N ALA A 20 -7.14 -48.27 15.26
CA ALA A 20 -8.05 -48.97 14.35
C ALA A 20 -9.47 -48.40 14.37
N VAL A 21 -9.90 -47.98 13.18
CA VAL A 21 -11.24 -47.53 12.78
C VAL A 21 -12.25 -48.68 12.83
N PRO A 22 -13.54 -48.40 13.05
CA PRO A 22 -14.58 -49.13 12.34
C PRO A 22 -15.52 -48.21 11.55
N ASP A 23 -15.96 -48.78 10.43
CA ASP A 23 -16.83 -48.25 9.39
C ASP A 23 -18.31 -48.63 9.65
N ALA A 24 -19.20 -47.83 9.05
CA ALA A 24 -20.59 -48.03 8.64
C ALA A 24 -21.63 -48.74 9.57
N ARG A 25 -22.78 -48.07 9.80
CA ARG A 25 -24.03 -48.27 9.02
C ARG A 25 -25.25 -47.52 9.59
N GLU A 26 -25.99 -46.92 8.63
CA GLU A 26 -27.46 -46.83 8.51
C GLU A 26 -28.30 -46.15 9.60
N ARG A 27 -28.90 -45.01 9.22
CA ARG A 27 -30.37 -44.80 9.28
C ARG A 27 -30.81 -43.81 8.21
N SER A 28 -31.93 -44.16 7.59
CA SER A 28 -32.50 -43.67 6.34
C SER A 28 -33.63 -42.66 6.55
N CYS A 29 -34.14 -42.14 5.43
CA CYS A 29 -35.43 -41.43 5.23
C CYS A 29 -35.44 -39.92 5.55
N SER A 30 -35.91 -38.99 4.71
CA SER A 30 -36.68 -39.06 3.46
C SER A 30 -36.57 -37.75 2.65
N ARG A 31 -36.91 -37.86 1.37
CA ARG A 31 -36.84 -36.86 0.29
C ARG A 31 -37.84 -35.70 0.43
N ARG A 32 -37.47 -34.51 -0.09
CA ARG A 32 -38.24 -33.83 -1.15
C ARG A 32 -37.42 -32.77 -1.89
N SER A 33 -37.20 -33.05 -3.19
CA SER A 33 -36.75 -32.13 -4.23
C SER A 33 -37.97 -31.77 -5.09
N LYS A 34 -38.08 -30.51 -5.52
CA LYS A 34 -38.88 -30.07 -6.68
C LYS A 34 -38.02 -29.05 -7.44
N HIS A 35 -37.26 -29.49 -8.44
CA HIS A 35 -37.60 -29.53 -9.87
C HIS A 35 -37.77 -28.15 -10.54
N SER A 36 -36.74 -27.86 -11.34
CA SER A 36 -36.68 -26.90 -12.44
C SER A 36 -37.50 -27.42 -13.64
N MET A 37 -38.24 -26.54 -14.31
CA MET A 37 -38.69 -26.76 -15.69
C MET A 37 -38.45 -25.50 -16.52
N LYS A 38 -37.60 -25.65 -17.55
CA LYS A 38 -37.57 -24.83 -18.76
C LYS A 38 -38.47 -25.50 -19.79
N THR A 39 -39.27 -24.71 -20.52
CA THR A 39 -39.76 -25.09 -21.85
C THR A 39 -39.86 -23.85 -22.74
N ARG A 40 -39.22 -23.96 -23.91
CA ARG A 40 -39.41 -23.22 -25.18
C ARG A 40 -40.87 -23.46 -25.68
N THR A 41 -41.51 -22.78 -26.63
CA THR A 41 -41.15 -22.02 -27.85
C THR A 41 -42.47 -21.53 -28.49
N ASN A 42 -42.41 -20.46 -29.31
CA ASN A 42 -43.02 -20.29 -30.65
C ASN A 42 -43.84 -19.01 -30.93
N LEU A 43 -43.32 -18.30 -31.95
CA LEU A 43 -43.93 -17.61 -33.09
C LEU A 43 -45.23 -16.80 -32.90
N HIS A 44 -45.17 -15.51 -33.28
CA HIS A 44 -46.06 -14.96 -34.29
C HIS A 44 -45.35 -13.92 -35.16
N LEU A 45 -45.48 -14.13 -36.47
CA LEU A 45 -45.05 -13.31 -37.60
C LEU A 45 -46.15 -12.27 -37.91
N SER A 46 -45.81 -11.03 -38.29
CA SER A 46 -46.55 -10.21 -39.29
C SER A 46 -46.09 -8.74 -39.42
N TYR A 47 -45.59 -8.41 -40.63
CA TYR A 47 -45.72 -7.18 -41.46
C TYR A 47 -45.22 -5.81 -40.93
N LEU A 48 -44.10 -5.30 -41.47
CA LEU A 48 -43.94 -4.42 -42.67
C LEU A 48 -44.49 -2.99 -42.48
N ILE A 49 -43.62 -1.98 -42.57
CA ILE A 49 -43.74 -0.78 -43.42
C ILE A 49 -42.36 -0.09 -43.51
N LEU A 50 -42.07 0.44 -44.69
CA LEU A 50 -40.81 0.92 -45.24
C LEU A 50 -40.55 2.41 -44.93
N ARG A 51 -39.28 2.76 -44.62
CA ARG A 51 -38.49 3.96 -45.05
C ARG A 51 -38.87 5.39 -44.57
N PRO A 52 -38.01 6.43 -44.71
CA PRO A 52 -36.54 6.53 -44.64
C PRO A 52 -36.01 7.80 -43.89
N CYS A 53 -34.68 7.96 -43.82
CA CYS A 53 -33.92 9.24 -43.70
C CYS A 53 -34.15 10.18 -42.50
N VAL A 54 -33.24 10.18 -41.51
CA VAL A 54 -32.65 11.43 -40.99
C VAL A 54 -31.18 11.20 -40.65
N LEU A 55 -30.37 12.11 -41.16
CA LEU A 55 -28.91 12.21 -41.15
C LEU A 55 -28.49 13.09 -39.94
N TRP A 56 -27.25 12.92 -39.46
CA TRP A 56 -26.51 13.79 -38.51
C TRP A 56 -26.73 13.64 -37.00
N LEU A 57 -25.71 13.11 -36.31
CA LEU A 57 -24.97 13.83 -35.25
C LEU A 57 -23.77 12.98 -34.82
N ILE A 58 -22.62 13.19 -35.48
CA ILE A 58 -21.32 12.82 -34.92
C ILE A 58 -20.99 13.90 -33.89
N LEU A 59 -21.30 13.65 -32.61
CA LEU A 59 -20.70 14.36 -31.50
C LEU A 59 -19.29 13.79 -31.31
N ALA A 60 -18.31 14.46 -31.93
CA ALA A 60 -16.91 14.31 -31.53
C ALA A 60 -16.81 14.84 -30.10
N GLY A 61 -16.88 13.94 -29.12
CA GLY A 61 -16.50 14.24 -27.75
C GLY A 61 -15.01 14.50 -27.72
N GLU A 62 -14.61 15.76 -27.69
CA GLU A 62 -13.24 16.16 -27.38
C GLU A 62 -12.92 15.66 -25.97
N LEU A 63 -12.18 14.55 -25.92
CA LEU A 63 -11.46 14.14 -24.72
C LEU A 63 -10.53 15.30 -24.33
N CYS A 64 -10.86 15.99 -23.24
CA CYS A 64 -9.88 16.75 -22.47
C CYS A 64 -8.80 15.78 -21.98
N SER A 65 -7.81 15.54 -22.82
CA SER A 65 -6.55 14.95 -22.43
C SER A 65 -5.85 15.97 -21.55
N ALA A 66 -5.87 15.74 -20.23
CA ALA A 66 -4.96 16.42 -19.33
C ALA A 66 -3.54 16.06 -19.79
N GLY A 67 -2.93 16.94 -20.57
CA GLY A 67 -1.64 16.70 -21.20
C GLY A 67 -0.58 16.40 -20.14
N LEU A 68 -0.03 15.19 -20.17
CA LEU A 68 1.31 14.93 -19.66
C LEU A 68 2.30 15.67 -20.57
N GLY A 69 2.37 16.99 -20.45
CA GLY A 69 3.44 17.76 -21.07
C GLY A 69 4.74 17.35 -20.41
N ALA A 70 5.63 16.69 -21.15
CA ALA A 70 6.99 16.45 -20.70
C ALA A 70 7.61 17.80 -20.28
N ALA A 71 8.32 17.81 -19.14
CA ALA A 71 9.03 19.01 -18.70
C ALA A 71 9.95 19.49 -19.83
N LYS A 72 9.98 20.81 -20.07
CA LYS A 72 10.90 21.37 -21.06
C LYS A 72 12.34 21.00 -20.64
N PRO A 73 13.25 20.74 -21.59
CA PRO A 73 14.64 20.45 -21.24
C PRO A 73 15.21 21.52 -20.30
N GLY A 74 15.67 21.10 -19.11
CA GLY A 74 16.23 22.00 -18.10
C GLY A 74 15.20 22.60 -17.12
N GLU A 75 13.91 22.26 -17.22
CA GLU A 75 12.89 22.68 -16.27
C GLU A 75 12.63 21.60 -15.22
N VAL A 76 12.65 21.97 -13.93
CA VAL A 76 12.20 21.10 -12.85
C VAL A 76 10.86 21.62 -12.32
N ARG A 77 9.87 20.73 -12.24
CA ARG A 77 8.51 21.03 -11.79
C ARG A 77 8.20 20.23 -10.55
N ALA A 78 7.48 20.86 -9.62
CA ALA A 78 6.93 20.20 -8.44
C ALA A 78 5.49 20.67 -8.23
N PHE A 79 4.54 19.74 -8.14
CA PHE A 79 3.11 20.06 -8.08
C PHE A 79 2.30 18.96 -7.36
N HIS A 80 1.12 19.34 -6.88
CA HIS A 80 0.16 18.43 -6.29
C HIS A 80 -0.68 17.75 -7.38
N GLY A 81 -1.04 16.49 -7.14
CA GLY A 81 -1.87 15.71 -8.06
C GLY A 81 -2.72 14.68 -7.33
N ARG A 82 -3.28 13.76 -8.10
CA ARG A 82 -4.04 12.61 -7.62
C ARG A 82 -3.70 11.38 -8.44
N ILE A 83 -3.83 10.20 -7.83
CA ILE A 83 -3.73 8.91 -8.53
C ILE A 83 -4.83 7.98 -8.02
N GLU A 84 -5.44 7.22 -8.90
CA GLU A 84 -6.41 6.18 -8.52
C GLU A 84 -5.71 4.83 -8.48
N LEU A 85 -5.81 4.16 -7.34
CA LEU A 85 -5.20 2.85 -7.13
C LEU A 85 -6.25 1.86 -6.62
N PRO A 86 -6.37 0.67 -7.25
CA PRO A 86 -7.10 -0.43 -6.66
C PRO A 86 -6.54 -0.73 -5.27
N THR A 87 -7.39 -0.73 -4.26
CA THR A 87 -7.00 -0.77 -2.85
C THR A 87 -7.83 -1.83 -2.14
N TYR A 88 -7.18 -2.65 -1.32
CA TYR A 88 -7.81 -3.43 -0.27
C TYR A 88 -7.68 -2.63 1.02
N PRO A 89 -8.69 -1.85 1.43
CA PRO A 89 -8.56 -0.94 2.57
C PRO A 89 -8.40 -1.73 3.86
N TRP A 90 -7.81 -1.11 4.87
CA TRP A 90 -8.02 -1.54 6.24
C TRP A 90 -9.30 -0.88 6.77
N LEU A 91 -10.10 -1.66 7.48
CA LEU A 91 -11.28 -1.20 8.20
C LEU A 91 -10.88 -0.27 9.36
N PRO A 92 -11.85 0.43 9.99
CA PRO A 92 -11.55 1.30 11.11
C PRO A 92 -10.65 0.62 12.14
N ALA A 93 -9.67 1.38 12.61
CA ALA A 93 -8.70 0.91 13.58
C ALA A 93 -9.38 0.34 14.83
N VAL A 94 -8.71 -0.63 15.46
CA VAL A 94 -9.16 -1.15 16.75
C VAL A 94 -9.19 0.01 17.76
N PRO A 95 -10.31 0.27 18.46
CA PRO A 95 -10.41 1.38 19.42
C PRO A 95 -9.49 1.21 20.64
N HIS A 96 -9.07 -0.01 20.93
CA HIS A 96 -8.17 -0.33 22.03
C HIS A 96 -6.74 0.13 21.73
N PRO A 97 -6.14 1.01 22.56
CA PRO A 97 -4.75 1.40 22.40
C PRO A 97 -3.80 0.26 22.78
N TYR A 98 -2.70 0.10 22.04
CA TYR A 98 -1.68 -0.91 22.32
C TYR A 98 -0.50 -0.29 23.05
N PHE A 99 -0.16 -0.81 24.23
CA PHE A 99 0.98 -0.34 25.01
C PHE A 99 2.11 -1.36 25.05
N ARG A 100 3.35 -0.87 25.12
CA ARG A 100 4.55 -1.72 25.20
C ARG A 100 4.51 -2.66 26.40
N GLY A 101 4.03 -2.19 27.55
CA GLY A 101 4.04 -2.95 28.81
C GLY A 101 3.01 -4.06 28.89
N THR A 102 1.84 -3.89 28.27
CA THR A 102 0.72 -4.85 28.35
C THR A 102 0.63 -5.74 27.12
N ASP A 103 0.87 -5.19 25.93
CA ASP A 103 0.64 -5.87 24.66
C ASP A 103 1.94 -6.31 23.97
N GLY A 104 3.10 -5.93 24.53
CA GLY A 104 4.42 -6.19 23.93
C GLY A 104 4.67 -5.40 22.64
N ARG A 105 3.81 -4.43 22.29
CA ARG A 105 3.90 -3.61 21.08
C ARG A 105 4.19 -2.15 21.43
N ASN A 106 5.28 -1.60 20.90
CA ASN A 106 5.63 -0.21 21.11
C ASN A 106 5.06 0.70 20.02
N ILE A 107 3.74 0.84 19.96
CA ILE A 107 3.07 1.65 18.92
C ILE A 107 2.26 2.82 19.46
N TYR A 108 1.95 2.89 20.75
CA TYR A 108 1.18 4.02 21.31
C TYR A 108 1.86 5.38 21.03
N PRO A 109 1.17 6.40 20.49
CA PRO A 109 -0.30 6.52 20.36
C PRO A 109 -0.86 6.17 18.97
N TYR A 110 -0.10 5.47 18.13
CA TYR A 110 -0.55 5.05 16.81
C TYR A 110 -1.57 3.90 16.93
N PRO A 111 -2.67 3.95 16.15
CA PRO A 111 -3.66 2.88 16.11
C PRO A 111 -3.14 1.62 15.42
N MET A 112 -3.70 0.47 15.83
CA MET A 112 -3.51 -0.79 15.13
C MET A 112 -4.38 -0.84 13.86
N LEU A 113 -3.76 -1.09 12.71
CA LEU A 113 -4.37 -1.18 11.37
C LEU A 113 -4.33 -2.63 10.87
N ASP A 114 -4.88 -3.58 11.63
CA ASP A 114 -4.78 -5.02 11.38
C ASP A 114 -6.05 -5.66 10.80
N ASN A 115 -7.15 -4.90 10.72
CA ASN A 115 -8.39 -5.36 10.13
C ASN A 115 -8.40 -5.10 8.61
N LEU A 116 -7.80 -6.00 7.83
CA LEU A 116 -7.65 -5.84 6.38
C LEU A 116 -8.87 -6.35 5.61
N SER A 117 -9.44 -5.50 4.76
CA SER A 117 -10.55 -5.87 3.88
C SER A 117 -10.13 -6.90 2.84
N ARG A 118 -11.04 -7.81 2.50
CA ARG A 118 -10.90 -8.74 1.37
C ARG A 118 -11.54 -8.21 0.08
N THR A 119 -12.23 -7.07 0.17
CA THR A 119 -12.87 -6.41 -0.96
C THR A 119 -11.93 -5.36 -1.52
N LYS A 120 -11.75 -5.38 -2.85
CA LYS A 120 -10.96 -4.38 -3.58
C LYS A 120 -11.88 -3.26 -4.04
N GLU A 121 -11.46 -2.02 -3.82
CA GLU A 121 -12.15 -0.82 -4.28
C GLU A 121 -11.17 0.12 -4.97
N LEU A 122 -11.67 0.98 -5.85
CA LEU A 122 -10.85 2.04 -6.45
C LEU A 122 -10.81 3.21 -5.47
N ARG A 123 -9.61 3.62 -5.06
CA ARG A 123 -9.41 4.77 -4.16
C ARG A 123 -8.52 5.81 -4.81
N THR A 124 -8.93 7.07 -4.72
CA THR A 124 -8.11 8.21 -5.12
C THR A 124 -7.20 8.62 -3.96
N TYR A 125 -5.90 8.70 -4.24
CA TYR A 125 -4.88 9.19 -3.31
C TYR A 125 -4.37 10.55 -3.76
N ARG A 126 -4.04 11.42 -2.80
CA ARG A 126 -3.28 12.64 -3.09
C ARG A 126 -1.85 12.27 -3.48
N THR A 127 -1.30 13.00 -4.43
CA THR A 127 0.12 12.90 -4.78
C THR A 127 0.81 14.24 -4.66
N VAL A 128 2.11 14.19 -4.41
CA VAL A 128 3.04 15.26 -4.79
C VAL A 128 3.94 14.66 -5.86
N VAL A 129 4.17 15.41 -6.93
CA VAL A 129 5.01 14.98 -8.06
C VAL A 129 6.17 15.95 -8.17
N LEU A 130 7.37 15.40 -8.31
CA LEU A 130 8.61 16.13 -8.60
C LEU A 130 9.20 15.56 -9.90
N GLU A 131 9.42 16.39 -10.91
CA GLU A 131 9.87 15.92 -12.21
C GLU A 131 10.81 16.89 -12.93
N ASN A 132 11.70 16.34 -13.76
CA ASN A 132 12.51 17.05 -14.75
C ASN A 132 12.44 16.33 -16.10
N GLU A 133 13.34 16.59 -17.05
CA GLU A 133 13.34 15.89 -18.35
C GLU A 133 13.62 14.38 -18.27
N TYR A 134 14.26 13.90 -17.20
CA TYR A 134 14.65 12.49 -17.06
C TYR A 134 13.75 11.69 -16.12
N LEU A 135 13.35 12.27 -15.00
CA LEU A 135 12.69 11.55 -13.91
C LEU A 135 11.33 12.17 -13.58
N ARG A 136 10.37 11.32 -13.18
CA ARG A 136 9.14 11.72 -12.49
C ARG A 136 9.00 10.91 -11.21
N VAL A 137 9.13 11.59 -10.08
CA VAL A 137 9.01 11.06 -8.73
C VAL A 137 7.61 11.34 -8.21
N THR A 138 6.87 10.30 -7.81
CA THR A 138 5.52 10.42 -7.26
C THR A 138 5.54 10.02 -5.79
N PHE A 139 5.12 10.93 -4.92
CA PHE A 139 4.98 10.72 -3.47
C PHE A 139 3.52 10.45 -3.11
N LEU A 140 3.28 9.60 -2.10
CA LEU A 140 1.96 9.34 -1.53
C LEU A 140 1.89 9.81 -0.08
N PRO A 141 1.45 11.07 0.19
CA PRO A 141 1.37 11.62 1.54
C PRO A 141 0.54 10.78 2.50
N GLU A 142 -0.52 10.14 2.00
CA GLU A 142 -1.45 9.33 2.80
C GLU A 142 -0.91 7.95 3.18
N LEU A 143 0.18 7.50 2.55
CA LEU A 143 0.82 6.20 2.78
C LEU A 143 2.27 6.39 3.26
N GLY A 144 2.43 7.09 4.39
CA GLY A 144 3.73 7.37 5.01
C GLY A 144 4.60 8.33 4.23
N GLY A 145 4.05 9.06 3.26
CA GLY A 145 4.81 9.99 2.43
C GLY A 145 5.83 9.29 1.52
N LYS A 146 5.67 7.97 1.33
CA LYS A 146 6.60 7.15 0.57
C LYS A 146 6.77 7.66 -0.85
N VAL A 147 7.95 7.44 -1.45
CA VAL A 147 8.07 7.49 -2.91
C VAL A 147 7.35 6.27 -3.44
N TYR A 148 6.24 6.48 -4.14
CA TYR A 148 5.46 5.41 -4.76
C TYR A 148 6.12 4.90 -6.03
N GLU A 149 6.58 5.81 -6.87
CA GLU A 149 7.18 5.53 -8.17
C GLU A 149 8.26 6.56 -8.49
N VAL A 150 9.34 6.09 -9.11
CA VAL A 150 10.24 6.93 -9.91
C VAL A 150 10.21 6.40 -11.32
N LEU A 151 9.60 7.15 -12.24
CA LEU A 151 9.58 6.83 -13.66
C LEU A 151 10.80 7.43 -14.33
N ASP A 152 11.60 6.59 -14.98
CA ASP A 152 12.61 7.03 -15.95
C ASP A 152 11.91 7.33 -17.29
N LYS A 153 11.86 8.61 -17.65
CA LYS A 153 11.19 9.11 -18.85
C LYS A 153 11.95 8.77 -20.13
N THR A 154 13.24 8.47 -20.04
CA THR A 154 14.05 8.09 -21.21
C THR A 154 13.71 6.69 -21.69
N THR A 155 13.35 5.80 -20.76
CA THR A 155 12.99 4.41 -21.05
C THR A 155 11.48 4.14 -20.94
N GLY A 156 10.73 5.05 -20.32
CA GLY A 156 9.30 4.86 -20.00
C GLY A 156 9.05 3.79 -18.93
N LYS A 157 10.07 3.45 -18.11
CA LYS A 157 10.01 2.35 -17.14
C LYS A 157 10.25 2.85 -15.72
N PRO A 158 9.64 2.20 -14.71
CA PRO A 158 9.94 2.53 -13.32
C PRO A 158 11.36 2.07 -12.95
N MET A 159 12.03 2.88 -12.12
CA MET A 159 13.38 2.60 -11.62
C MET A 159 13.43 1.39 -10.67
N PHE A 160 12.30 1.08 -10.02
CA PHE A 160 12.16 -0.02 -9.07
C PHE A 160 10.74 -0.60 -9.13
N TYR A 161 10.49 -1.66 -8.34
CA TYR A 161 9.17 -2.29 -8.26
C TYR A 161 8.08 -1.31 -7.79
N VAL A 162 7.06 -1.13 -8.64
CA VAL A 162 5.86 -0.35 -8.35
C VAL A 162 4.71 -1.32 -8.12
N ASN A 163 4.05 -1.18 -6.97
CA ASN A 163 2.85 -1.96 -6.71
C ASN A 163 1.62 -1.21 -7.28
N HIS A 164 1.00 -1.77 -8.31
CA HIS A 164 -0.19 -1.19 -8.93
C HIS A 164 -1.48 -1.46 -8.14
N VAL A 165 -1.39 -2.15 -7.00
CA VAL A 165 -2.51 -2.42 -6.09
C VAL A 165 -2.08 -2.16 -4.66
N VAL A 166 -2.79 -1.30 -3.94
CA VAL A 166 -2.58 -1.11 -2.50
C VAL A 166 -3.22 -2.29 -1.76
N LYS A 167 -2.46 -3.38 -1.61
CA LYS A 167 -2.88 -4.57 -0.87
C LYS A 167 -1.96 -4.78 0.34
N PRO A 168 -2.37 -4.36 1.54
CA PRO A 168 -1.54 -4.49 2.73
C PRO A 168 -1.39 -5.95 3.18
N GLY A 169 -0.25 -6.24 3.80
CA GLY A 169 -0.03 -7.41 4.66
C GLY A 169 0.19 -6.98 6.10
N LEU A 170 0.07 -7.93 7.04
CA LEU A 170 0.28 -7.71 8.48
C LEU A 170 1.77 -7.77 8.84
N ILE A 171 2.54 -6.80 8.34
CA ILE A 171 4.01 -6.74 8.49
C ILE A 171 4.45 -5.42 9.16
N GLY A 172 3.67 -4.36 9.04
CA GLY A 172 3.93 -3.06 9.67
C GLY A 172 3.93 -3.15 11.18
N GLN A 173 4.64 -2.25 11.85
CA GLN A 173 4.49 -2.10 13.31
C GLN A 173 3.03 -1.85 13.70
N CYS A 174 2.34 -1.03 12.91
CA CYS A 174 0.90 -0.80 13.02
C CYS A 174 0.04 -1.79 12.22
N GLY A 175 0.55 -2.97 11.84
CA GLY A 175 -0.21 -4.01 11.15
C GLY A 175 -0.10 -3.87 9.63
N ALA A 176 -0.99 -3.08 9.02
CA ALA A 176 -0.98 -2.83 7.58
C ALA A 176 0.39 -2.32 7.10
N TRP A 177 0.91 -2.93 6.04
CA TRP A 177 2.07 -2.48 5.30
C TRP A 177 1.99 -2.91 3.83
N VAL A 178 2.44 -2.05 2.90
CA VAL A 178 2.33 -2.26 1.45
C VAL A 178 3.71 -2.19 0.79
N SER A 179 4.01 -3.18 -0.04
CA SER A 179 5.26 -3.32 -0.78
C SER A 179 5.46 -2.27 -1.90
N GLY A 180 6.69 -2.22 -2.42
CA GLY A 180 7.10 -1.34 -3.53
C GLY A 180 7.42 0.08 -3.09
N GLY A 181 8.07 0.85 -3.96
CA GLY A 181 8.48 2.21 -3.62
C GLY A 181 9.62 2.30 -2.60
N ILE A 182 9.81 3.50 -2.04
CA ILE A 182 10.80 3.82 -1.01
C ILE A 182 10.06 4.26 0.26
N GLU A 183 10.27 3.55 1.37
CA GLU A 183 9.68 3.81 2.68
C GLU A 183 10.65 4.53 3.61
N TRP A 184 10.15 5.51 4.36
CA TRP A 184 10.92 6.28 5.34
C TRP A 184 10.89 5.62 6.72
N ASN A 185 11.86 4.73 6.99
CA ASN A 185 11.99 4.07 8.28
C ASN A 185 12.83 4.92 9.25
N THR A 186 12.17 5.49 10.25
CA THR A 186 12.77 6.49 11.16
C THR A 186 13.42 5.88 12.40
N GLY A 187 13.21 4.57 12.60
CA GLY A 187 13.77 3.80 13.69
C GLY A 187 12.98 3.90 15.00
N PRO A 188 13.32 3.05 15.99
CA PRO A 188 14.35 2.02 15.93
C PRO A 188 13.92 0.74 15.21
N ALA A 189 12.63 0.52 14.98
CA ALA A 189 12.10 -0.63 14.24
C ALA A 189 11.53 -0.22 12.88
N GLY A 190 11.59 -1.14 11.93
CA GLY A 190 10.89 -1.09 10.65
C GLY A 190 10.00 -2.32 10.49
N HIS A 191 8.95 -2.31 9.68
CA HIS A 191 8.38 -1.18 8.95
C HIS A 191 7.73 -0.16 9.91
N THR A 192 7.98 1.13 9.71
CA THR A 192 7.72 2.18 10.72
C THR A 192 6.23 2.34 11.09
N VAL A 193 5.94 2.97 12.22
CA VAL A 193 4.56 3.20 12.71
C VAL A 193 3.72 4.12 11.83
N SER A 194 4.37 4.98 11.04
CA SER A 194 3.71 5.89 10.08
C SER A 194 3.66 5.37 8.65
N CYS A 195 4.14 4.15 8.36
CA CYS A 195 4.28 3.64 6.99
C CYS A 195 2.97 3.56 6.18
N GLN A 196 1.82 3.49 6.86
CA GLN A 196 0.47 3.51 6.26
C GLN A 196 -0.40 4.64 6.81
N GLN A 197 0.24 5.70 7.32
CA GLN A 197 -0.46 6.85 7.88
C GLN A 197 -0.14 8.13 7.10
N PRO A 198 -1.04 9.13 7.14
CA PRO A 198 -0.74 10.44 6.57
C PRO A 198 0.46 11.08 7.28
N VAL A 199 1.41 11.58 6.48
CA VAL A 199 2.51 12.45 6.93
C VAL A 199 2.57 13.70 6.05
N ASP A 200 3.27 14.73 6.52
CA ASP A 200 3.42 15.95 5.77
C ASP A 200 4.34 15.73 4.57
N VAL A 201 3.88 16.17 3.40
CA VAL A 201 4.66 16.21 2.15
C VAL A 201 4.45 17.58 1.52
N GLN A 202 5.51 18.36 1.41
CA GLN A 202 5.46 19.76 0.99
C GLN A 202 6.42 20.03 -0.16
N VAL A 203 5.94 20.77 -1.17
CA VAL A 203 6.80 21.33 -2.21
C VAL A 203 7.53 22.54 -1.61
N LEU A 204 8.85 22.52 -1.65
CA LEU A 204 9.67 23.65 -1.20
C LEU A 204 9.72 24.76 -2.26
N GLY A 205 10.11 25.96 -1.82
CA GLY A 205 10.35 27.09 -2.72
C GLY A 205 11.41 26.74 -3.79
N PRO A 206 11.32 27.35 -4.99
CA PRO A 206 12.29 27.12 -6.04
C PRO A 206 13.69 27.56 -5.60
N ALA A 207 14.70 26.77 -5.95
CA ALA A 207 16.09 27.13 -5.69
C ALA A 207 16.64 28.04 -6.81
N PRO A 208 17.64 28.90 -6.53
CA PRO A 208 18.25 29.78 -7.53
C PRO A 208 18.90 29.04 -8.71
N ASP A 209 19.29 27.79 -8.52
CA ASP A 209 19.91 26.93 -9.54
C ASP A 209 18.89 26.20 -10.43
N GLY A 210 17.60 26.53 -10.30
CA GLY A 210 16.51 25.91 -11.06
C GLY A 210 16.05 24.56 -10.50
N SER A 211 16.65 24.07 -9.42
CA SER A 211 16.19 22.84 -8.76
C SER A 211 14.87 23.04 -8.01
N ARG A 212 14.13 21.93 -7.86
CA ARG A 212 12.94 21.85 -7.01
C ARG A 212 13.09 20.70 -6.04
N SER A 213 12.51 20.89 -4.86
CA SER A 213 12.58 19.92 -3.78
C SER A 213 11.21 19.64 -3.18
N VAL A 214 11.03 18.42 -2.72
CA VAL A 214 9.88 17.98 -1.93
C VAL A 214 10.39 17.51 -0.58
N ALA A 215 9.86 18.09 0.50
CA ALA A 215 10.14 17.67 1.86
C ALA A 215 9.04 16.71 2.35
N VAL A 216 9.43 15.61 2.95
CA VAL A 216 8.58 14.65 3.66
C VAL A 216 9.02 14.61 5.11
N GLY A 217 8.08 14.59 6.05
CA GLY A 217 8.46 14.44 7.46
C GLY A 217 7.28 14.47 8.42
N GLU A 218 7.57 14.16 9.67
CA GLU A 218 6.67 14.36 10.81
C GLU A 218 7.49 14.53 12.10
N THR A 219 6.81 14.91 13.18
CA THR A 219 7.28 14.61 14.53
C THR A 219 6.65 13.27 14.95
N GLU A 220 7.45 12.21 14.98
CA GLU A 220 7.00 10.87 15.37
C GLU A 220 6.50 10.89 16.82
N ARG A 221 5.38 10.22 17.12
CA ARG A 221 4.64 10.45 18.38
C ARG A 221 5.08 9.60 19.58
N ILE A 222 5.76 8.47 19.37
CA ILE A 222 6.27 7.59 20.44
C ILE A 222 7.46 8.25 21.14
N TYR A 223 8.47 8.64 20.35
CA TYR A 223 9.76 9.17 20.82
C TYR A 223 9.85 10.68 20.70
N ARG A 224 8.90 11.33 20.00
CA ARG A 224 8.91 12.78 19.71
C ARG A 224 10.09 13.22 18.83
N THR A 225 10.72 12.27 18.15
CA THR A 225 11.81 12.54 17.21
C THR A 225 11.25 13.16 15.94
N LYS A 226 11.83 14.28 15.51
CA LYS A 226 11.52 14.89 14.23
C LYS A 226 12.40 14.26 13.17
N TRP A 227 11.79 13.91 12.04
CA TRP A 227 12.53 13.48 10.87
C TRP A 227 12.06 14.25 9.65
N THR A 228 12.97 14.49 8.73
CA THR A 228 12.68 15.16 7.47
C THR A 228 13.56 14.57 6.39
N VAL A 229 12.96 14.20 5.27
CA VAL A 229 13.62 13.79 4.04
C VAL A 229 13.32 14.84 2.99
N VAL A 230 14.36 15.44 2.41
CA VAL A 230 14.23 16.38 1.29
C VAL A 230 14.74 15.68 0.04
N VAL A 231 13.85 15.48 -0.93
CA VAL A 231 14.18 14.92 -2.24
C VAL A 231 14.26 16.06 -3.24
N THR A 232 15.36 16.18 -3.96
CA THR A 232 15.64 17.25 -4.92
C THR A 232 15.92 16.68 -6.31
N LEU A 233 15.32 17.31 -7.32
CA LEU A 233 15.71 17.13 -8.72
C LEU A 233 16.34 18.42 -9.24
N ARG A 234 17.37 18.27 -10.07
CA ARG A 234 18.08 19.37 -10.71
C ARG A 234 17.86 19.35 -12.22
N PRO A 235 17.93 20.52 -12.89
CA PRO A 235 18.02 20.59 -14.34
C PRO A 235 19.21 19.77 -14.86
N GLY A 236 19.03 19.04 -15.97
CA GLY A 236 20.11 18.34 -16.65
C GLY A 236 20.62 17.09 -15.94
N ARG A 237 19.96 16.59 -14.88
CA ARG A 237 20.43 15.44 -14.08
C ARG A 237 19.41 14.30 -14.03
N SER A 238 19.88 13.07 -14.21
CA SER A 238 19.08 11.85 -14.21
C SER A 238 19.13 11.06 -12.89
N PHE A 239 19.47 11.72 -11.78
CA PHE A 239 19.46 11.13 -10.44
C PHE A 239 18.70 12.03 -9.46
N LEU A 240 18.21 11.42 -8.39
CA LEU A 240 17.59 12.12 -7.26
C LEU A 240 18.63 12.38 -6.17
N GLU A 241 18.54 13.55 -5.55
CA GLU A 241 19.31 13.88 -4.35
C GLU A 241 18.41 13.73 -3.13
N GLU A 242 18.87 13.01 -2.13
CA GLU A 242 18.15 12.81 -0.87
C GLU A 242 18.97 13.42 0.28
N THR A 243 18.33 14.26 1.09
CA THR A 243 18.91 14.78 2.33
C THR A 243 18.00 14.41 3.49
N ILE A 244 18.52 13.61 4.40
CA ILE A 244 17.80 13.13 5.58
C ILE A 244 18.30 13.86 6.82
N ARG A 245 17.38 14.36 7.64
CA ARG A 245 17.67 14.92 8.96
C ARG A 245 16.79 14.23 10.00
N ILE A 246 17.40 13.76 11.07
CA ILE A 246 16.73 13.28 12.27
C ILE A 246 17.17 14.19 13.43
N TYR A 247 16.21 14.65 14.22
CA TYR A 247 16.44 15.56 15.32
C TYR A 247 15.59 15.13 16.52
N ASN A 248 16.23 14.84 17.64
CA ASN A 248 15.54 14.65 18.92
C ASN A 248 15.40 16.03 19.62
N PRO A 249 14.19 16.60 19.70
CA PRO A 249 13.96 17.88 20.37
C PRO A 249 13.81 17.74 21.90
N THR A 250 13.89 16.52 22.45
CA THR A 250 13.67 16.27 23.88
C THR A 250 14.99 16.24 24.65
N GLU A 251 14.91 16.47 25.96
CA GLU A 251 16.09 16.49 26.85
C GLU A 251 16.69 15.10 27.09
N THR A 252 15.98 14.02 26.73
CA THR A 252 16.34 12.63 27.05
C THR A 252 16.18 11.71 25.85
N VAL A 253 16.96 10.64 25.77
CA VAL A 253 16.69 9.53 24.84
C VAL A 253 15.73 8.54 25.53
N ARG A 254 14.67 8.10 24.84
CA ARG A 254 13.64 7.18 25.35
C ARG A 254 13.80 5.77 24.81
#